data_AF-A0A8T0FLV2-F1
#
_entry.id   AF-A0A8T0FLV2-F1
#
_cell.length_a   1.000
_cell.length_b   1.000
_cell.length_c   1.000
_cell.angle_alpha   90.00
_cell.angle_beta   90.00
_cell.angle_gamma   90.00
#
_symmetry.space_group_name_H-M   'P 1'
#
loop_
_entity.id
_entity.type
_entity.pdbx_description
1 polymer ?
#
loop_
_entity_poly.entity_id
_entity_poly.type
_entity_poly.pdbx_seq_one_letter_code
_entity_poly.pdbx_strand_id
1 'polypeptide(L)'
;MEGPQRCLGLKQVFAILGILSGASIFVSFAALKNVNAALWGLLSGIFAAIVLNLHINYRRRVLHLKYTPESLRIVKLCGLVLSIVTLTASIVYFILMAVYHQGYKLEGNGYAPAAIFALLALKWTVMMFFEGRKYQRFLVASATEGTPIVNGGPTSPPPPYEAIKP
;
A
#
# COMPACT_ATOMS: atom_id res chain seq x y z
N MET A 1 -20.66 -17.37 -8.50
CA MET A 1 -19.17 -17.41 -8.50
C MET A 1 -18.65 -16.25 -7.64
N GLU A 2 -18.05 -16.51 -6.48
CA GLU A 2 -17.76 -15.45 -5.46
C GLU A 2 -16.27 -15.02 -5.35
N GLY A 3 -15.38 -15.57 -6.19
CA GLY A 3 -13.92 -15.44 -6.02
C GLY A 3 -13.36 -14.01 -5.94
N PRO A 4 -13.65 -13.10 -6.90
CA PRO A 4 -12.96 -11.80 -6.96
C PRO A 4 -13.28 -10.85 -5.80
N GLN A 5 -14.53 -10.84 -5.33
CA GLN A 5 -15.00 -9.93 -4.26
C GLN A 5 -14.39 -10.31 -2.90
N ARG A 6 -14.33 -11.63 -2.60
CA ARG A 6 -13.76 -12.13 -1.34
C ARG A 6 -12.26 -11.81 -1.22
N CYS A 7 -11.49 -11.94 -2.31
CA CYS A 7 -10.07 -11.59 -2.33
C CYS A 7 -9.82 -10.10 -2.03
N LEU A 8 -10.68 -9.21 -2.54
CA LEU A 8 -10.56 -7.77 -2.26
C LEU A 8 -10.89 -7.43 -0.80
N GLY A 9 -11.92 -8.07 -0.23
CA GLY A 9 -12.28 -7.94 1.19
C GLY A 9 -11.15 -8.40 2.12
N LEU A 10 -10.49 -9.52 1.80
CA LEU A 10 -9.36 -10.04 2.57
C LEU A 10 -8.19 -9.03 2.61
N LYS A 11 -7.84 -8.42 1.47
CA LYS A 11 -6.83 -7.35 1.41
C LYS A 11 -7.22 -6.12 2.24
N GLN A 12 -8.51 -5.76 2.24
CA GLN A 12 -9.03 -4.67 3.04
C GLN A 12 -8.85 -4.94 4.55
N VAL A 13 -9.14 -6.16 5.02
CA VAL A 13 -8.90 -6.59 6.41
C VAL A 13 -7.41 -6.55 6.76
N PHE A 14 -6.53 -7.08 5.90
CA PHE A 14 -5.09 -7.00 6.12
C PHE A 14 -4.58 -5.56 6.25
N ALA A 15 -5.08 -4.64 5.43
CA ALA A 15 -4.70 -3.22 5.51
C ALA A 15 -5.19 -2.57 6.83
N ILE A 16 -6.41 -2.88 7.30
CA ILE A 16 -6.92 -2.43 8.61
C ILE A 16 -6.03 -2.96 9.75
N LEU A 17 -5.69 -4.25 9.73
CA LEU A 17 -4.73 -4.83 10.69
C LEU A 17 -3.34 -4.17 10.60
N GLY A 18 -2.92 -3.74 9.41
CA GLY A 18 -1.70 -2.95 9.19
C GLY A 18 -1.72 -1.58 9.88
N ILE A 19 -2.87 -0.88 9.85
CA ILE A 19 -3.05 0.40 10.53
C ILE A 19 -3.04 0.20 12.05
N LEU A 20 -3.80 -0.78 12.55
CA LEU A 20 -3.90 -1.06 13.99
C LEU A 20 -2.55 -1.51 14.57
N SER A 21 -1.81 -2.38 13.85
CA SER A 21 -0.46 -2.78 14.27
C SER A 21 0.53 -1.61 14.22
N GLY A 22 0.52 -0.79 13.17
CA GLY A 22 1.36 0.41 13.10
C GLY A 22 1.12 1.40 14.25
N ALA A 23 -0.14 1.66 14.59
CA ALA A 23 -0.51 2.50 15.73
C ALA A 23 -0.10 1.87 17.08
N SER A 24 -0.31 0.57 17.26
CA SER A 24 0.11 -0.16 18.48
C SER A 24 1.63 -0.16 18.67
N ILE A 25 2.39 -0.35 17.58
CA ILE A 25 3.86 -0.27 17.56
C ILE A 25 4.31 1.15 17.93
N PHE A 26 3.72 2.19 17.35
CA PHE A 26 4.05 3.58 17.68
C PHE A 26 3.87 3.86 19.17
N VAL A 27 2.71 3.51 19.75
CA VAL A 27 2.43 3.73 21.19
C VAL A 27 3.40 2.93 22.07
N SER A 28 3.61 1.65 21.77
CA SER A 28 4.49 0.77 22.55
C SER A 28 5.95 1.27 22.54
N PHE A 29 6.52 1.54 21.36
CA PHE A 29 7.92 1.93 21.26
C PHE A 29 8.17 3.39 21.64
N ALA A 30 7.16 4.27 21.58
CA ALA A 30 7.23 5.60 22.19
C ALA A 30 7.38 5.50 23.73
N ALA A 31 6.63 4.60 24.38
CA ALA A 31 6.76 4.36 25.82
C ALA A 31 8.15 3.79 26.19
N LEU A 32 8.71 2.90 25.35
CA LEU A 32 10.07 2.36 25.49
C LEU A 32 11.20 3.36 25.08
N LYS A 33 10.85 4.64 24.83
CA LYS A 33 11.75 5.71 24.36
C LYS A 33 12.54 5.39 23.09
N ASN A 34 12.08 4.43 22.28
CA ASN A 34 12.71 4.06 21.02
C ASN A 34 12.03 4.79 19.86
N VAL A 35 12.45 6.04 19.65
CA VAL A 35 11.89 6.94 18.64
C VAL A 35 12.02 6.37 17.23
N ASN A 36 13.13 5.70 16.91
CA ASN A 36 13.36 5.08 15.60
C ASN A 36 12.28 4.02 15.31
N ALA A 37 12.10 3.05 16.21
CA ALA A 37 11.11 2.00 16.04
C ALA A 37 9.67 2.55 16.02
N ALA A 38 9.36 3.53 16.88
CA ALA A 38 8.06 4.18 16.90
C ALA A 38 7.73 4.87 15.57
N LEU A 39 8.65 5.65 15.01
CA LEU A 39 8.48 6.33 13.71
C LEU A 39 8.24 5.35 12.56
N TRP A 40 8.96 4.23 12.50
CA TRP A 40 8.73 3.20 11.49
C TRP A 40 7.39 2.48 11.67
N GLY A 41 6.93 2.28 12.91
CA GLY A 41 5.57 1.81 13.20
C GLY A 41 4.49 2.76 12.67
N LEU A 42 4.64 4.05 12.94
CA LEU A 42 3.71 5.08 12.46
C LEU A 42 3.70 5.18 10.92
N LEU A 43 4.87 5.21 10.28
CA LEU A 43 5.01 5.23 8.83
C LEU A 43 4.39 3.98 8.17
N SER A 44 4.61 2.80 8.74
CA SER A 44 3.97 1.55 8.31
C SER A 44 2.43 1.65 8.37
N GLY A 45 1.88 2.22 9.45
CA GLY A 45 0.45 2.48 9.61
C GLY A 45 -0.10 3.47 8.57
N ILE A 46 0.64 4.55 8.27
CA ILE A 46 0.29 5.54 7.23
C ILE A 46 0.29 4.88 5.84
N PHE A 47 1.30 4.08 5.51
CA PHE A 47 1.35 3.37 4.22
C PHE A 47 0.21 2.34 4.10
N ALA A 48 -0.12 1.62 5.17
CA ALA A 48 -1.29 0.74 5.22
C ALA A 48 -2.61 1.51 5.03
N ALA A 49 -2.74 2.72 5.60
CA ALA A 49 -3.91 3.59 5.39
C ALA A 49 -4.03 4.09 3.94
N ILE A 50 -2.92 4.43 3.28
CA ILE A 50 -2.91 4.81 1.86
C ILE A 50 -3.34 3.62 0.98
N VAL A 51 -2.82 2.42 1.26
CA VAL A 51 -3.22 1.17 0.58
C VAL A 51 -4.71 0.87 0.83
N LEU A 52 -5.21 1.04 2.05
CA LEU A 52 -6.63 0.86 2.38
C LEU A 52 -7.50 1.85 1.61
N ASN A 53 -7.13 3.14 1.55
CA ASN A 53 -7.85 4.16 0.79
C ASN A 53 -7.91 3.79 -0.70
N LEU A 54 -6.82 3.28 -1.28
CA LEU A 54 -6.80 2.80 -2.67
C LEU A 54 -7.79 1.64 -2.89
N HIS A 55 -7.83 0.66 -1.98
CA HIS A 55 -8.77 -0.47 -2.03
C HIS A 55 -10.24 -0.02 -1.86
N ILE A 56 -10.51 0.95 -0.98
CA ILE A 56 -11.86 1.50 -0.78
C ILE A 56 -12.34 2.24 -2.02
N ASN A 57 -11.50 3.08 -2.64
CA ASN A 57 -11.85 3.78 -3.88
C ASN A 57 -12.07 2.82 -5.05
N TYR A 58 -11.27 1.76 -5.16
CA TYR A 58 -11.49 0.68 -6.13
C TYR A 58 -12.83 -0.04 -5.88
N ARG A 59 -13.10 -0.45 -4.63
CA ARG A 59 -14.34 -1.17 -4.26
C ARG A 59 -15.60 -0.34 -4.47
N ARG A 60 -15.54 0.98 -4.22
CA ARG A 60 -16.66 1.91 -4.42
C ARG A 60 -16.95 2.22 -5.89
N ARG A 61 -16.17 1.69 -6.85
CA ARG A 61 -16.36 1.87 -8.31
C ARG A 61 -16.32 3.34 -8.78
N VAL A 62 -15.76 4.26 -7.99
CA VAL A 62 -15.66 5.70 -8.33
C VAL A 62 -14.30 6.06 -8.95
N LEU A 63 -13.48 5.05 -9.28
CA LEU A 63 -12.09 5.27 -9.70
C LEU A 63 -12.01 6.13 -10.98
N HIS A 64 -12.88 5.86 -11.95
CA HIS A 64 -12.99 6.63 -13.20
C HIS A 64 -13.64 8.01 -13.02
N LEU A 65 -14.38 8.26 -11.94
CA LEU A 65 -14.97 9.57 -11.64
C LEU A 65 -14.04 10.50 -10.84
N LYS A 66 -13.11 9.94 -10.06
CA LYS A 66 -12.30 10.71 -9.08
C LYS A 66 -10.78 10.59 -9.25
N TYR A 67 -10.28 9.62 -10.01
CA TYR A 67 -8.85 9.42 -10.24
C TYR A 67 -8.50 9.48 -11.74
N THR A 68 -7.90 10.59 -12.14
CA THR A 68 -7.18 10.73 -13.42
C THR A 68 -6.02 9.72 -13.49
N PRO A 69 -5.67 9.16 -14.66
CA PRO A 69 -4.53 8.23 -14.79
C PRO A 69 -3.21 8.75 -14.22
N GLU A 70 -2.97 10.06 -14.24
CA GLU A 70 -1.78 10.69 -13.62
C GLU A 70 -1.76 10.53 -12.09
N SER A 71 -2.92 10.56 -11.42
CA SER A 71 -2.97 10.37 -9.97
C SER A 71 -2.63 8.92 -9.57
N LEU A 72 -3.03 7.93 -10.38
CA LEU A 72 -2.55 6.55 -10.24
C LEU A 72 -1.04 6.42 -10.53
N ARG A 73 -0.52 7.17 -11.51
CA ARG A 73 0.90 7.19 -11.85
C ARG A 73 1.74 7.74 -10.69
N ILE A 74 1.27 8.81 -10.03
CA ILE A 74 1.87 9.37 -8.81
C ILE A 74 1.87 8.32 -7.69
N VAL A 75 0.72 7.70 -7.38
CA VAL A 75 0.63 6.63 -6.37
C VAL A 75 1.63 5.49 -6.64
N LYS A 76 1.75 5.05 -7.90
CA LYS A 76 2.74 4.03 -8.29
C LYS A 76 4.18 4.51 -8.09
N LEU A 77 4.52 5.73 -8.52
CA LEU A 77 5.87 6.29 -8.37
C LEU A 77 6.24 6.50 -6.90
N CYS A 78 5.33 7.02 -6.07
CA CYS A 78 5.50 7.12 -4.63
C CYS A 78 5.73 5.74 -4.00
N GLY A 79 4.94 4.72 -4.35
CA GLY A 79 5.15 3.35 -3.87
C GLY A 79 6.54 2.79 -4.22
N LEU A 80 7.06 3.09 -5.42
CA LEU A 80 8.40 2.69 -5.84
C LEU A 80 9.51 3.43 -5.09
N VAL A 81 9.42 4.75 -4.96
CA VAL A 81 10.42 5.55 -4.24
C VAL A 81 10.44 5.16 -2.76
N LEU A 82 9.26 5.05 -2.14
CA LEU A 82 9.14 4.64 -0.74
C LEU A 82 9.63 3.20 -0.52
N SER A 83 9.46 2.28 -1.46
CA SER A 83 10.01 0.93 -1.33
C SER A 83 11.54 0.93 -1.32
N ILE A 84 12.19 1.72 -2.18
CA ILE A 84 13.66 1.92 -2.16
C ILE A 84 14.08 2.50 -0.81
N VAL A 85 13.43 3.58 -0.34
CA VAL A 85 13.75 4.22 0.95
C VAL A 85 13.60 3.25 2.13
N THR A 86 12.50 2.50 2.21
CA THR A 86 12.28 1.50 3.28
C THR A 86 13.28 0.35 3.24
N LEU A 87 13.67 -0.12 2.06
CA LEU A 87 14.68 -1.17 1.90
C LEU A 87 16.06 -0.67 2.32
N THR A 88 16.49 0.49 1.83
CA THR A 88 17.78 1.11 2.22
C THR A 88 17.82 1.37 3.73
N ALA A 89 16.76 1.93 4.31
CA ALA A 89 16.68 2.16 5.75
C ALA A 89 16.80 0.85 6.54
N SER A 90 16.07 -0.20 6.14
CA SER A 90 16.18 -1.53 6.77
C SER A 90 17.62 -2.06 6.74
N ILE A 91 18.28 -2.01 5.58
CA ILE A 91 19.67 -2.47 5.43
C ILE A 91 20.61 -1.66 6.34
N VAL A 92 20.44 -0.33 6.39
CA VAL A 92 21.22 0.55 7.26
C VAL A 92 21.02 0.18 8.74
N TYR A 93 19.79 -0.05 9.22
CA TYR A 93 19.58 -0.46 10.61
C TYR A 93 20.16 -1.84 10.94
N PHE A 94 20.14 -2.80 10.01
CA PHE A 94 20.84 -4.08 10.21
C PHE A 94 22.37 -3.91 10.27
N ILE A 95 22.95 -3.07 9.42
CA ILE A 95 24.39 -2.75 9.47
C ILE A 95 24.74 -2.06 10.79
N LEU A 96 23.95 -1.07 11.23
CA LEU A 96 24.15 -0.40 12.53
C LEU A 96 24.05 -1.38 13.70
N MET A 97 23.07 -2.29 13.68
CA MET A 97 22.95 -3.36 14.69
C MET A 97 24.22 -4.22 14.76
N ALA A 98 24.77 -4.63 13.60
CA ALA A 98 25.99 -5.42 13.52
C ALA A 98 27.24 -4.64 13.99
N VAL A 99 27.44 -3.41 13.51
CA VAL A 99 28.61 -2.56 13.82
C VAL A 99 28.66 -2.18 15.30
N TYR A 100 27.53 -1.81 15.91
CA TYR A 100 27.47 -1.49 17.34
C TYR A 100 27.36 -2.72 18.24
N HIS A 101 27.48 -3.93 17.68
CA HIS A 101 27.30 -5.22 18.38
C HIS A 101 26.06 -5.24 19.30
N GLN A 102 24.99 -4.57 18.86
CA GLN A 102 23.74 -4.53 19.62
C GLN A 102 23.00 -5.85 19.42
N GLY A 103 22.84 -6.61 20.50
CA GLY A 103 21.86 -7.69 20.55
C GLY A 103 20.43 -7.16 20.40
N TYR A 104 19.43 -8.04 20.56
CA TYR A 104 18.01 -7.68 20.42
C TYR A 104 17.53 -6.78 21.58
N LYS A 105 17.85 -5.49 21.51
CA LYS A 105 17.41 -4.44 22.44
C LYS A 105 16.17 -3.75 21.89
N LEU A 106 15.08 -3.78 22.65
CA LEU A 106 13.83 -3.09 22.31
C LEU A 106 13.83 -1.63 22.80
N GLU A 107 14.45 -1.37 23.95
CA GLU A 107 14.42 -0.08 24.65
C GLU A 107 15.49 0.91 24.16
N GLY A 108 15.17 2.20 24.23
CA GLY A 108 16.08 3.29 23.89
C GLY A 108 16.58 3.23 22.44
N ASN A 109 17.90 3.33 22.24
CA ASN A 109 18.53 3.36 20.91
C ASN A 109 18.73 1.97 20.29
N GLY A 110 17.78 1.05 20.47
CA GLY A 110 17.80 -0.29 19.87
C GLY A 110 17.44 -0.27 18.39
N TYR A 111 18.39 -0.60 17.51
CA TYR A 111 18.18 -0.58 16.05
C TYR A 111 17.43 -1.79 15.48
N ALA A 112 17.45 -2.93 16.18
CA ALA A 112 16.77 -4.16 15.75
C ALA A 112 15.25 -3.98 15.44
N PRO A 113 14.42 -3.41 16.33
CA PRO A 113 13.01 -3.17 16.02
C PRO A 113 12.81 -2.16 14.87
N ALA A 114 13.67 -1.15 14.74
CA ALA A 114 13.60 -0.20 13.63
C ALA A 114 13.85 -0.89 12.27
N ALA A 115 14.81 -1.82 12.19
CA ALA A 115 15.05 -2.63 10.98
C ALA A 115 13.83 -3.47 10.60
N ILE A 116 13.22 -4.15 11.58
CA ILE A 116 12.03 -4.99 11.38
C ILE A 116 10.82 -4.16 10.93
N PHE A 117 10.57 -3.00 11.54
CA PHE A 117 9.45 -2.15 11.15
C PHE A 117 9.70 -1.42 9.82
N ALA A 118 10.95 -1.16 9.44
CA ALA A 118 11.30 -0.73 8.08
C ALA A 118 10.98 -1.82 7.03
N LEU A 119 11.24 -3.11 7.31
CA LEU A 119 10.78 -4.22 6.45
C LEU A 119 9.24 -4.33 6.40
N LEU A 120 8.54 -4.07 7.51
CA LEU A 120 7.08 -4.07 7.52
C LEU A 120 6.53 -2.92 6.66
N ALA A 121 7.14 -1.73 6.73
CA ALA A 121 6.83 -0.60 5.86
C ALA A 121 7.13 -0.92 4.39
N LEU A 122 8.25 -1.60 4.09
CA LEU A 122 8.60 -2.09 2.76
C LEU A 122 7.50 -2.99 2.17
N LYS A 123 6.90 -3.89 2.97
CA LYS A 123 5.79 -4.73 2.52
C LYS A 123 4.62 -3.90 2.00
N TRP A 124 4.26 -2.81 2.69
CA TRP A 124 3.14 -1.95 2.32
C TRP A 124 3.44 -1.08 1.09
N THR A 125 4.66 -0.54 0.97
CA THR A 125 5.07 0.29 -0.18
C THR A 125 5.23 -0.54 -1.45
N VAL A 126 5.73 -1.77 -1.35
CA VAL A 126 5.75 -2.75 -2.45
C VAL A 126 4.34 -3.13 -2.88
N MET A 127 3.42 -3.38 -1.93
CA MET A 127 2.02 -3.67 -2.25
C MET A 127 1.33 -2.49 -2.95
N MET A 128 1.60 -1.25 -2.51
CA MET A 128 1.14 -0.01 -3.15
C MET A 128 1.62 0.11 -4.61
N PHE A 129 2.89 -0.23 -4.89
CA PHE A 129 3.43 -0.25 -6.25
C PHE A 129 2.74 -1.29 -7.14
N PHE A 130 2.55 -2.53 -6.66
CA PHE A 130 1.93 -3.60 -7.44
C PHE A 130 0.46 -3.31 -7.77
N GLU A 131 -0.35 -2.89 -6.79
CA GLU A 131 -1.75 -2.54 -7.04
C GLU A 131 -1.86 -1.30 -7.95
N GLY A 132 -1.02 -0.28 -7.74
CA GLY A 132 -0.95 0.90 -8.62
C GLY A 132 -0.62 0.54 -10.07
N ARG A 133 0.36 -0.35 -10.29
CA ARG A 133 0.71 -0.86 -11.64
C ARG A 133 -0.43 -1.68 -12.25
N LYS A 134 -1.15 -2.48 -11.44
CA LYS A 134 -2.27 -3.30 -11.89
C LYS A 134 -3.46 -2.42 -12.33
N TYR A 135 -3.85 -1.45 -11.51
CA TYR A 135 -4.94 -0.54 -11.83
C TYR A 135 -4.61 0.40 -13.00
N GLN A 136 -3.36 0.86 -13.15
CA GLN A 136 -2.95 1.65 -14.31
C GLN A 136 -3.12 0.86 -15.63
N ARG A 137 -2.74 -0.42 -15.64
CA ARG A 137 -2.92 -1.30 -16.81
C ARG A 137 -4.40 -1.47 -17.19
N PHE A 138 -5.29 -1.64 -16.20
CA PHE A 138 -6.72 -1.73 -16.47
C PHE A 138 -7.29 -0.44 -17.08
N LEU A 139 -6.95 0.73 -16.56
CA LEU A 139 -7.46 2.00 -17.10
C LEU A 139 -7.00 2.24 -18.56
N VAL A 140 -5.74 1.93 -18.88
CA VAL A 140 -5.21 2.07 -20.25
C VAL A 140 -5.90 1.10 -21.22
N ALA A 141 -6.14 -0.16 -20.80
CA ALA A 141 -6.88 -1.11 -21.62
C ALA A 141 -8.30 -0.61 -21.92
N SER A 142 -9.07 -0.20 -20.90
CA SER A 142 -10.42 0.33 -21.08
C SER A 142 -10.50 1.63 -21.88
N ALA A 143 -9.43 2.44 -21.90
CA ALA A 143 -9.36 3.64 -22.73
C ALA A 143 -9.04 3.33 -24.21
N THR A 144 -8.31 2.23 -24.46
CA THR A 144 -7.95 1.81 -25.83
C THR A 144 -9.14 1.20 -26.57
N GLU A 145 -10.09 0.60 -25.86
CA GLU A 145 -11.34 0.05 -26.42
C GLU A 145 -12.42 1.12 -26.70
N GLY A 146 -12.18 2.40 -26.40
CA GLY A 146 -13.23 3.43 -26.44
C GLY A 146 -12.81 4.79 -27.01
N THR A 147 -12.87 4.95 -28.33
CA THR A 147 -13.15 6.23 -29.04
C THR A 147 -13.48 5.94 -30.54
N PRO A 148 -14.26 6.79 -31.24
CA PRO A 148 -15.64 6.47 -31.67
C PRO A 148 -15.79 6.28 -33.22
N ILE A 149 -16.95 6.19 -33.91
CA ILE A 149 -18.35 6.63 -33.69
C ILE A 149 -19.35 5.75 -34.50
N VAL A 150 -20.51 5.38 -33.91
CA VAL A 150 -21.86 5.47 -34.54
C VAL A 150 -22.89 5.77 -33.44
N ASN A 151 -23.86 6.62 -33.79
CA ASN A 151 -24.97 7.18 -32.98
C ASN A 151 -25.64 6.28 -31.91
N GLY A 152 -25.97 6.91 -30.78
CA GLY A 152 -27.27 6.70 -30.12
C GLY A 152 -27.40 5.57 -29.09
N GLY A 153 -26.66 5.60 -27.98
CA GLY A 153 -26.94 4.75 -26.82
C GLY A 153 -26.08 5.07 -25.59
N PRO A 154 -26.60 4.91 -24.36
CA PRO A 154 -25.83 5.11 -23.13
C PRO A 154 -24.99 3.86 -22.83
N THR A 155 -23.88 3.69 -23.53
CA THR A 155 -23.02 2.49 -23.43
C THR A 155 -21.55 2.83 -23.15
N SER A 156 -21.29 3.36 -21.95
CA SER A 156 -19.99 3.14 -21.33
C SER A 156 -19.80 1.62 -21.13
N PRO A 157 -18.68 1.00 -21.55
CA PRO A 157 -18.50 -0.44 -21.41
C PRO A 157 -18.56 -0.83 -19.92
N PRO A 158 -19.42 -1.79 -19.54
CA PRO A 158 -19.57 -2.15 -18.14
C PRO A 158 -18.26 -2.79 -17.65
N PRO A 159 -17.67 -2.31 -16.54
CA PRO A 159 -16.40 -2.81 -16.04
C PRO A 159 -16.44 -4.33 -15.74
N PRO A 160 -15.31 -5.06 -15.82
CA PRO A 160 -15.30 -6.53 -15.97
C PRO A 160 -15.92 -7.40 -14.86
N TYR A 161 -16.44 -6.81 -13.78
CA TYR A 161 -17.27 -7.54 -12.82
C TYR A 161 -18.74 -7.69 -13.29
N GLU A 162 -19.19 -6.92 -14.28
CA GLU A 162 -20.55 -6.98 -14.85
C GLU A 162 -20.59 -7.88 -16.10
N ALA A 163 -19.47 -8.00 -16.82
CA ALA A 163 -19.27 -9.03 -17.86
C ALA A 163 -19.19 -10.47 -17.30
N ILE A 164 -19.26 -10.64 -15.96
CA ILE A 164 -19.29 -11.94 -15.27
C ILE A 164 -20.55 -12.04 -14.41
N LYS A 165 -21.71 -11.83 -15.06
CA LYS A 165 -23.00 -12.35 -14.61
C LYS A 165 -23.49 -13.38 -15.65
N PRO A 166 -23.79 -14.63 -15.25
CA PRO A 166 -24.89 -15.36 -15.88
C PRO A 166 -26.23 -14.70 -15.51
#